data_AF-A0A9J6QY86-F1
#
_entry.id   AF-A0A9J6QY86-F1
#
_cell.length_a   1.000
_cell.length_b   1.000
_cell.length_c   1.000
_cell.angle_alpha   90.00
_cell.angle_beta   90.00
_cell.angle_gamma   90.00
#
_symmetry.space_group_name_H-M   'P 1'
#
loop_
_entity.id
_entity.type
_entity.pdbx_description
1 polymer ?
#
loop_
_entity_poly.entity_id
_entity_poly.type
_entity_poly.pdbx_seq_one_letter_code
_entity_poly.pdbx_strand_id
1 'polypeptide(L)'
;MNNVNALAEIQSKYKNCNLLIPAATTVQINPFYKCSVMEVFADTSKNSGDIFSVGKVKTGEDKDGKAIYTEVFSLAKPLLMKLATAAGIQFHPEYTTVSRENTNTYVGKAYGAVRLPDGSYKTHAETKRICLDDEEAKYRLEFIDKSIMGIHEYRAAKAASGMFNGEWKEDPDNITPWGKPDRYYVIADSDRGKYVERSMLVNMTLLRKTASEKAQTGAILRVVRALLGIKGTYFLKELSKPFAVPSVTFAPDYNDPVVRQSMLQQGMASMGNMFGTAAVPPAITSDAFTVDAFNNLDIDAEVETENSAFLSDLNQEEGEAIFDSAETPPWDQQPDQETQDYQCAGCGAEISEKVHIFSVSKYGRPLCLSCQKGEGR
;
A
#
# COMPACT_ATOMS: atom_id res chain seq x y z
N MET A 1 -6.03 4.52 -44.16
CA MET A 1 -7.32 3.91 -43.72
C MET A 1 -7.02 2.49 -43.26
N ASN A 2 -6.95 2.24 -41.95
CA ASN A 2 -6.91 0.91 -41.33
C ASN A 2 -7.22 1.07 -39.83
N ASN A 3 -8.42 1.58 -39.51
CA ASN A 3 -8.95 1.64 -38.13
C ASN A 3 -9.76 0.37 -37.87
N VAL A 4 -9.08 -0.76 -37.67
CA VAL A 4 -9.73 -2.04 -37.37
C VAL A 4 -9.75 -2.24 -35.85
N ASN A 5 -10.90 -1.97 -35.24
CA ASN A 5 -11.43 -2.53 -33.98
C ASN A 5 -10.43 -2.97 -32.87
N ALA A 6 -9.59 -2.05 -32.39
CA ALA A 6 -8.69 -2.27 -31.25
C ALA A 6 -9.41 -2.64 -29.94
N LEU A 7 -10.69 -2.32 -29.78
CA LEU A 7 -11.48 -2.72 -28.60
C LEU A 7 -11.73 -4.24 -28.58
N ALA A 8 -11.97 -4.85 -29.74
CA ALA A 8 -12.07 -6.29 -29.86
C ALA A 8 -10.71 -6.95 -29.60
N GLU A 9 -9.60 -6.32 -29.99
CA GLU A 9 -8.25 -6.77 -29.63
C GLU A 9 -7.95 -6.63 -28.13
N ILE A 10 -8.27 -5.52 -27.48
CA ILE A 10 -8.05 -5.33 -26.04
C ILE A 10 -8.98 -6.26 -25.23
N GLN A 11 -10.26 -6.36 -25.61
CA GLN A 11 -11.19 -7.29 -24.97
C GLN A 11 -10.81 -8.75 -25.22
N SER A 12 -10.29 -9.11 -26.40
CA SER A 12 -9.81 -10.48 -26.67
C SER A 12 -8.49 -10.78 -25.96
N LYS A 13 -7.56 -9.83 -25.89
CA LYS A 13 -6.25 -9.96 -25.25
C LYS A 13 -6.35 -9.97 -23.72
N TYR A 14 -7.24 -9.16 -23.15
CA TYR A 14 -7.46 -9.03 -21.70
C TYR A 14 -8.79 -9.63 -21.22
N LYS A 15 -9.32 -10.62 -21.95
CA LYS A 15 -10.58 -11.34 -21.62
C LYS A 15 -10.60 -11.93 -20.21
N ASN A 16 -9.41 -12.20 -19.67
CA ASN A 16 -9.21 -12.80 -18.35
C ASN A 16 -8.90 -11.78 -17.24
N CYS A 17 -9.01 -10.48 -17.50
CA CYS A 17 -8.71 -9.42 -16.53
C CYS A 17 -9.98 -8.72 -16.03
N ASN A 18 -9.92 -8.10 -14.85
CA ASN A 18 -10.94 -7.16 -14.39
C ASN A 18 -10.68 -5.82 -15.09
N LEU A 19 -11.43 -5.53 -16.15
CA LEU A 19 -11.26 -4.29 -16.92
C LEU A 19 -11.87 -3.11 -16.15
N LEU A 20 -11.06 -2.09 -15.84
CA LEU A 20 -11.49 -0.89 -15.12
C LEU A 20 -11.82 0.29 -16.06
N ILE A 21 -12.20 0.00 -17.29
CA ILE A 21 -12.49 1.02 -18.30
C ILE A 21 -13.99 1.36 -18.24
N PRO A 22 -14.39 2.59 -17.86
CA PRO A 22 -15.73 3.07 -18.19
C PRO A 22 -15.84 3.11 -19.71
N ALA A 23 -16.80 2.39 -20.28
CA ALA A 23 -16.96 2.15 -21.73
C ALA A 23 -16.71 3.41 -22.58
N ALA A 24 -15.46 3.61 -22.97
CA ALA A 24 -15.00 4.70 -23.79
C ALA A 24 -13.93 4.12 -24.73
N THR A 25 -14.38 3.79 -25.92
CA THR A 25 -13.58 3.40 -27.08
C THR A 25 -12.35 4.29 -27.20
N THR A 26 -11.14 3.73 -27.22
CA THR A 26 -9.92 4.51 -27.48
C THR A 26 -9.21 4.03 -28.73
N VAL A 27 -9.19 4.92 -29.73
CA VAL A 27 -8.42 4.87 -30.98
C VAL A 27 -7.09 5.59 -30.74
N GLN A 28 -6.06 5.38 -31.55
CA GLN A 28 -4.85 6.22 -31.53
C GLN A 28 -5.26 7.71 -31.61
N ILE A 29 -5.10 8.45 -30.51
CA ILE A 29 -5.80 9.74 -30.32
C ILE A 29 -5.02 10.88 -30.98
N ASN A 30 -3.67 10.81 -30.90
CA ASN A 30 -2.78 11.84 -31.40
C ASN A 30 -1.34 11.28 -31.48
N PRO A 31 -0.50 11.63 -32.49
CA PRO A 31 0.95 11.34 -32.52
C PRO A 31 1.74 11.70 -31.24
N PHE A 32 1.17 12.49 -30.32
CA PHE A 32 1.79 12.87 -29.06
C PHE A 32 1.48 11.94 -27.86
N TYR A 33 0.42 11.12 -27.91
CA TYR A 33 -0.05 10.34 -26.76
C TYR A 33 -0.21 8.85 -27.10
N LYS A 34 0.31 7.99 -26.22
CA LYS A 34 0.09 6.53 -26.27
C LYS A 34 -0.78 6.11 -25.09
N CYS A 35 -1.75 5.24 -25.35
CA CYS A 35 -2.50 4.57 -24.29
C CYS A 35 -1.68 3.36 -23.83
N SER A 36 -1.19 3.39 -22.60
CA SER A 36 -0.57 2.22 -21.94
C SER A 36 -1.57 1.58 -21.00
N VAL A 37 -1.57 0.25 -20.93
CA VAL A 37 -2.41 -0.49 -19.98
C VAL A 37 -1.47 -1.07 -18.93
N MET A 38 -1.70 -0.70 -17.67
CA MET A 38 -1.01 -1.28 -16.51
C MET A 38 -1.85 -2.40 -15.90
N GLU A 39 -1.22 -3.53 -15.64
CA GLU A 39 -1.82 -4.63 -14.89
C GLU A 39 -1.46 -4.51 -13.41
N VAL A 40 -2.47 -4.53 -12.54
CA VAL A 40 -2.30 -4.49 -11.09
C VAL A 40 -2.85 -5.77 -10.49
N PHE A 41 -2.00 -6.51 -9.78
CA PHE A 41 -2.38 -7.74 -9.10
C PHE A 41 -2.85 -7.46 -7.68
N ALA A 42 -3.97 -8.07 -7.29
CA ALA A 42 -4.39 -8.11 -5.90
C ALA A 42 -3.67 -9.25 -5.19
N ASP A 43 -3.01 -8.98 -4.07
CA ASP A 43 -2.49 -10.05 -3.23
C ASP A 43 -3.62 -10.65 -2.40
N THR A 44 -3.97 -11.91 -2.68
CA THR A 44 -5.04 -12.65 -2.01
C THR A 44 -4.55 -13.44 -0.79
N SER A 45 -3.29 -13.28 -0.38
CA SER A 45 -2.77 -13.91 0.82
C SER A 45 -3.46 -13.37 2.09
N LYS A 46 -3.52 -14.19 3.15
CA LYS A 46 -4.20 -13.81 4.40
C LYS A 46 -3.56 -12.59 5.10
N ASN A 47 -2.32 -12.26 4.76
CA ASN A 47 -1.56 -11.19 5.39
C ASN A 47 -1.44 -9.93 4.53
N SER A 48 -1.95 -9.93 3.29
CA SER A 48 -1.65 -8.90 2.30
C SER A 48 -2.23 -7.53 2.59
N GLY A 49 -3.29 -7.48 3.42
CA GLY A 49 -4.05 -6.25 3.69
C GLY A 49 -4.68 -5.62 2.44
N ASP A 50 -4.58 -6.22 1.25
CA ASP A 50 -5.10 -5.73 -0.03
C ASP A 50 -6.63 -5.95 -0.14
N ILE A 51 -7.14 -6.97 0.55
CA ILE A 51 -8.56 -7.36 0.56
C ILE A 51 -9.03 -7.67 1.98
N PHE A 52 -10.33 -7.50 2.23
CA PHE A 52 -10.97 -7.90 3.48
C PHE A 52 -12.31 -8.60 3.21
N SER A 53 -12.66 -9.58 4.06
CA SER A 53 -13.92 -10.32 3.95
C SER A 53 -15.10 -9.47 4.43
N VAL A 54 -16.21 -9.50 3.69
CA VAL A 54 -17.43 -8.70 3.98
C VAL A 54 -18.62 -9.60 4.34
N GLY A 55 -18.44 -10.91 4.27
CA GLY A 55 -19.47 -11.89 4.60
C GLY A 55 -19.57 -13.00 3.58
N LYS A 56 -20.66 -13.75 3.65
CA LYS A 56 -20.94 -14.89 2.78
C LYS A 56 -22.23 -14.67 2.00
N VAL A 57 -22.20 -14.93 0.70
CA VAL A 57 -23.37 -14.84 -0.18
C VAL A 57 -23.77 -16.26 -0.61
N LYS A 58 -25.08 -16.53 -0.67
CA LYS A 58 -25.61 -17.80 -1.19
C LYS A 58 -25.35 -17.86 -2.69
N THR A 59 -24.46 -18.76 -3.12
CA THR A 59 -24.02 -18.88 -4.51
C THR A 59 -24.70 -20.05 -5.22
N GLY A 60 -25.29 -20.98 -4.47
CA GLY A 60 -26.04 -22.09 -5.02
C GLY A 60 -26.67 -22.97 -3.95
N GLU A 61 -27.21 -24.10 -4.38
CA GLU A 61 -27.72 -25.18 -3.53
C GLU A 61 -27.02 -26.48 -3.96
N ASP A 62 -26.62 -27.29 -2.99
CA ASP A 62 -26.05 -28.61 -3.23
C ASP A 62 -27.14 -29.57 -3.72
N LYS A 63 -26.75 -30.77 -4.19
CA LYS A 63 -27.67 -31.82 -4.66
C LYS A 63 -28.69 -32.24 -3.60
N ASP A 64 -28.36 -32.02 -2.33
CA ASP A 64 -29.23 -32.27 -1.16
C ASP A 64 -30.06 -31.05 -0.73
N GLY A 65 -30.12 -29.99 -1.54
CA GLY A 65 -30.88 -28.75 -1.25
C GLY A 65 -30.25 -27.84 -0.20
N LYS A 66 -29.03 -28.14 0.28
CA LYS A 66 -28.32 -27.32 1.26
C LYS A 66 -27.70 -26.10 0.57
N ALA A 67 -28.00 -24.90 1.09
CA ALA A 67 -27.46 -23.65 0.54
C ALA A 67 -25.92 -23.59 0.66
N ILE A 68 -25.25 -23.42 -0.47
CA ILE A 68 -23.79 -23.22 -0.55
C ILE A 68 -23.50 -21.73 -0.44
N TYR A 69 -22.78 -21.37 0.60
CA TYR A 69 -22.35 -20.01 0.88
C TYR A 69 -20.89 -19.82 0.46
N THR A 70 -20.60 -18.76 -0.29
CA THR A 70 -19.22 -18.40 -0.67
C THR A 70 -18.84 -17.07 -0.05
N GLU A 71 -17.61 -16.99 0.45
CA GLU A 71 -17.05 -15.75 0.99
C GLU A 71 -16.84 -14.71 -0.10
N VAL A 72 -17.13 -13.46 0.28
CA VAL A 72 -17.06 -12.31 -0.60
C VAL A 72 -16.15 -11.26 0.03
N PHE A 73 -15.31 -10.65 -0.79
CA PHE A 73 -14.24 -9.75 -0.39
C PHE A 73 -14.46 -8.35 -0.95
N SER A 74 -13.93 -7.34 -0.27
CA SER A 74 -13.84 -5.96 -0.81
C SER A 74 -12.41 -5.48 -0.79
N LEU A 75 -12.11 -4.53 -1.68
CA LEU A 75 -10.76 -3.99 -1.83
C LEU A 75 -10.47 -3.04 -0.65
N ALA A 76 -9.33 -3.27 -0.02
CA ALA A 76 -8.83 -2.46 1.08
C ALA A 76 -8.08 -1.22 0.59
N LYS A 77 -7.65 -0.38 1.54
CA LYS A 77 -6.88 0.85 1.28
C LYS A 77 -5.64 0.58 0.41
N PRO A 78 -4.76 -0.39 0.70
CA PRO A 78 -3.51 -0.56 -0.06
C PRO A 78 -3.75 -0.81 -1.55
N LEU A 79 -4.62 -1.76 -1.89
CA LEU A 79 -4.95 -2.08 -3.28
C LEU A 79 -5.63 -0.93 -4.01
N LEU A 80 -6.57 -0.23 -3.37
CA LEU A 80 -7.22 0.94 -3.97
C LEU A 80 -6.23 2.07 -4.26
N MET A 81 -5.24 2.28 -3.37
CA MET A 81 -4.19 3.27 -3.62
C MET A 81 -3.25 2.83 -4.74
N LYS A 82 -2.87 1.55 -4.83
CA LYS A 82 -2.10 1.01 -5.97
C LYS A 82 -2.83 1.25 -7.30
N LEU A 83 -4.14 0.99 -7.33
CA LEU A 83 -5.00 1.24 -8.51
C LEU A 83 -5.11 2.74 -8.83
N ALA A 84 -5.23 3.60 -7.81
CA ALA A 84 -5.28 5.05 -8.01
C ALA A 84 -3.98 5.58 -8.61
N THR A 85 -2.82 5.12 -8.12
CA THR A 85 -1.51 5.47 -8.67
C THR A 85 -1.35 4.97 -10.11
N ALA A 86 -1.75 3.72 -10.38
CA ALA A 86 -1.72 3.15 -11.73
C ALA A 86 -2.57 3.93 -12.73
N ALA A 87 -3.73 4.45 -12.27
CA ALA A 87 -4.63 5.24 -13.10
C ALA A 87 -4.20 6.70 -13.24
N GLY A 88 -3.20 7.15 -12.48
CA GLY A 88 -2.80 8.55 -12.44
C GLY A 88 -3.86 9.47 -11.85
N ILE A 89 -4.62 8.99 -10.84
CA ILE A 89 -5.60 9.82 -10.13
C ILE A 89 -4.86 10.89 -9.34
N GLN A 90 -5.23 12.15 -9.56
CA GLN A 90 -4.73 13.28 -8.79
C GLN A 90 -5.83 13.84 -7.90
N PHE A 91 -5.47 14.16 -6.65
CA PHE A 91 -6.37 14.79 -5.69
C PHE A 91 -6.03 16.28 -5.58
N HIS A 92 -7.06 17.12 -5.57
CA HIS A 92 -6.85 18.54 -5.38
C HIS A 92 -6.42 18.82 -3.94
N PRO A 93 -5.25 19.45 -3.69
CA PRO A 93 -4.74 19.66 -2.34
C PRO A 93 -5.69 20.48 -1.45
N GLU A 94 -6.24 21.58 -1.98
CA GLU A 94 -7.10 22.48 -1.20
C GLU A 94 -8.53 21.96 -0.95
N TYR A 95 -9.08 21.16 -1.87
CA TYR A 95 -10.45 20.62 -1.75
C TYR A 95 -10.51 19.23 -1.11
N THR A 96 -9.36 18.57 -0.91
CA THR A 96 -9.26 17.25 -0.26
C THR A 96 -8.90 17.41 1.21
N THR A 97 -9.84 17.95 2.00
CA THR A 97 -9.62 18.36 3.39
C THR A 97 -10.57 17.67 4.36
N VAL A 98 -10.27 17.80 5.65
CA VAL A 98 -11.15 17.39 6.74
C VAL A 98 -11.64 18.63 7.45
N SER A 99 -12.95 18.74 7.62
CA SER A 99 -13.59 19.76 8.44
C SER A 99 -14.31 19.10 9.62
N ARG A 100 -14.26 19.74 10.78
CA ARG A 100 -15.09 19.37 11.92
C ARG A 100 -16.40 20.14 11.83
N GLU A 101 -17.52 19.42 11.72
CA GLU A 101 -18.86 20.01 11.64
C GLU A 101 -19.32 20.43 13.04
N ASN A 102 -19.24 19.49 13.99
CA ASN A 102 -19.58 19.69 15.40
C ASN A 102 -18.50 19.07 16.31
N THR A 103 -18.62 19.24 17.63
CA THR A 103 -17.72 18.61 18.61
C THR A 103 -17.56 17.10 18.38
N ASN A 104 -18.62 16.39 18.00
CA ASN A 104 -18.58 14.94 17.80
C ASN A 104 -18.62 14.50 16.34
N THR A 105 -18.49 15.41 15.36
CA THR A 105 -18.68 15.05 13.94
C THR A 105 -17.54 15.53 13.06
N TYR A 106 -16.92 14.59 12.35
CA TYR A 106 -15.87 14.83 11.36
C TYR A 106 -16.38 14.57 9.95
N VAL A 107 -16.09 15.48 9.03
CA VAL A 107 -16.46 15.37 7.62
C VAL A 107 -15.19 15.45 6.78
N GLY A 108 -14.82 14.34 6.16
CA GLY A 108 -13.78 14.28 5.14
C GLY A 108 -14.38 14.59 3.78
N LYS A 109 -13.71 15.45 3.02
CA LYS A 109 -14.04 15.77 1.62
C LYS A 109 -12.86 15.36 0.75
N ALA A 110 -13.14 14.82 -0.43
CA ALA A 110 -12.12 14.50 -1.41
C ALA A 110 -12.58 14.91 -2.79
N TYR A 111 -11.65 15.49 -3.56
CA TYR A 111 -11.86 15.86 -4.95
C TYR A 111 -10.75 15.25 -5.79
N GLY A 112 -11.09 14.30 -6.64
CA GLY A 112 -10.14 13.59 -7.50
C GLY A 112 -10.46 13.74 -8.98
N ALA A 113 -9.42 13.67 -9.79
CA ALA A 113 -9.51 13.68 -11.24
C ALA A 113 -8.66 12.55 -11.84
N VAL A 114 -9.17 11.92 -12.89
CA VAL A 114 -8.43 10.97 -13.73
C VAL A 114 -8.47 11.44 -15.17
N ARG A 115 -7.34 11.29 -15.88
CA ARG A 115 -7.29 11.59 -17.31
C ARG A 115 -7.77 10.37 -18.07
N LEU A 116 -8.86 10.53 -18.81
CA LEU A 116 -9.40 9.47 -19.64
C LEU A 116 -8.51 9.25 -20.87
N PRO A 117 -8.61 8.07 -21.50
CA PRO A 117 -7.86 7.74 -22.69
C PRO A 117 -7.97 8.85 -23.72
N ASP A 118 -9.17 9.30 -24.07
CA ASP A 118 -9.50 10.40 -25.03
C ASP A 118 -8.84 11.77 -24.75
N GLY A 119 -8.10 11.90 -23.65
CA GLY A 119 -7.41 13.11 -23.24
C GLY A 119 -8.25 14.04 -22.37
N SER A 120 -9.54 13.75 -22.20
CA SER A 120 -10.44 14.50 -21.32
C SER A 120 -10.20 14.16 -19.83
N TYR A 121 -10.73 14.97 -18.92
CA TYR A 121 -10.68 14.70 -17.48
C TYR A 121 -12.04 14.22 -16.99
N LYS A 122 -12.04 13.13 -16.24
CA LYS A 122 -13.18 12.73 -15.41
C LYS A 122 -12.88 13.12 -13.97
N THR A 123 -13.73 13.99 -13.41
CA THR A 123 -13.62 14.44 -12.02
C THR A 123 -14.72 13.82 -11.16
N HIS A 124 -14.45 13.66 -9.87
CA HIS A 124 -15.46 13.27 -8.89
C HIS A 124 -15.14 13.86 -7.53
N ALA A 125 -16.16 14.41 -6.89
CA ALA A 125 -16.13 14.84 -5.49
C ALA A 125 -16.92 13.86 -4.63
N GLU A 126 -16.44 13.54 -3.43
CA GLU A 126 -17.18 12.70 -2.50
C GLU A 126 -16.87 13.09 -1.05
N THR A 127 -17.79 12.77 -0.14
CA THR A 127 -17.64 13.09 1.28
C THR A 127 -17.82 11.86 2.15
N LYS A 128 -17.25 11.88 3.35
CA LYS A 128 -17.49 10.89 4.41
C LYS A 128 -17.65 11.59 5.75
N ARG A 129 -18.83 11.42 6.34
CA ARG A 129 -19.15 11.86 7.70
C ARG A 129 -18.90 10.71 8.69
N ILE A 130 -18.27 11.04 9.80
CA ILE A 130 -18.12 10.16 10.97
C ILE A 130 -18.66 10.92 12.17
N CYS A 131 -19.76 10.44 12.75
CA CYS A 131 -20.32 10.94 14.00
C CYS A 131 -19.87 10.01 15.13
N LEU A 132 -19.20 10.56 16.13
CA LEU A 132 -18.68 9.80 17.26
C LEU A 132 -19.83 9.22 18.11
N ASP A 133 -20.95 9.93 18.23
CA ASP A 133 -22.09 9.47 19.02
C ASP A 133 -22.81 8.29 18.33
N ASP A 134 -22.90 8.30 17.01
CA ASP A 134 -23.46 7.19 16.23
C ASP A 134 -22.57 5.94 16.31
N GLU A 135 -21.25 6.12 16.20
CA GLU A 135 -20.28 5.03 16.34
C GLU A 135 -20.23 4.49 17.78
N GLU A 136 -20.41 5.35 18.78
CA GLU A 136 -20.54 4.94 20.17
C GLU A 136 -21.77 4.05 20.40
N ALA A 137 -22.93 4.46 19.89
CA ALA A 137 -24.15 3.66 19.97
C ALA A 137 -23.98 2.31 19.26
N LYS A 138 -23.32 2.29 18.10
CA LYS A 138 -23.01 1.07 17.37
C LYS A 138 -22.07 0.14 18.13
N TYR A 139 -20.99 0.65 18.70
CA TYR A 139 -20.08 -0.15 19.52
C TYR A 139 -20.79 -0.70 20.75
N ARG A 140 -21.63 0.10 21.41
CA ARG A 140 -22.41 -0.35 22.56
C ARG A 140 -23.29 -1.56 22.21
N LEU A 141 -24.02 -1.50 21.10
CA LEU A 141 -24.82 -2.63 20.62
C LEU A 141 -23.97 -3.86 20.30
N GLU A 142 -22.87 -3.68 19.57
CA GLU A 142 -21.97 -4.77 19.19
C GLU A 142 -21.37 -5.49 20.40
N PHE A 143 -20.97 -4.75 21.44
CA PHE A 143 -20.41 -5.35 22.65
C PHE A 143 -21.47 -5.97 23.56
N ILE A 144 -22.70 -5.44 23.57
CA ILE A 144 -23.83 -6.09 24.24
C ILE A 144 -24.09 -7.44 23.58
N ASP A 145 -24.22 -7.49 22.25
CA ASP A 145 -24.47 -8.74 21.53
C ASP A 145 -23.34 -9.76 21.74
N LYS A 146 -22.08 -9.34 21.64
CA LYS A 146 -20.92 -10.21 21.93
C LYS A 146 -20.90 -10.71 23.38
N SER A 147 -21.36 -9.91 24.33
CA SER A 147 -21.42 -10.33 25.73
C SER A 147 -22.51 -11.35 26.03
N ILE A 148 -23.54 -11.42 25.17
CA ILE A 148 -24.65 -12.37 25.28
C ILE A 148 -24.37 -13.63 24.46
N MET A 149 -24.01 -13.46 23.19
CA MET A 149 -23.76 -14.56 22.25
C MET A 149 -22.40 -15.23 22.50
N GLY A 150 -21.45 -14.49 23.07
CA GLY A 150 -20.09 -14.97 23.34
C GLY A 150 -19.06 -14.44 22.35
N ILE A 151 -17.79 -14.47 22.77
CA ILE A 151 -16.65 -13.98 22.00
C ILE A 151 -15.99 -15.16 21.28
N HIS A 152 -16.20 -15.28 19.97
CA HIS A 152 -15.66 -16.37 19.14
C HIS A 152 -14.19 -16.16 18.75
N GLU A 153 -13.71 -14.93 18.70
CA GLU A 153 -12.30 -14.68 18.36
C GLU A 153 -11.38 -15.07 19.52
N TYR A 154 -10.58 -16.12 19.35
CA TYR A 154 -9.71 -16.68 20.40
C TYR A 154 -8.85 -15.65 21.14
N ARG A 155 -8.24 -14.70 20.40
CA ARG A 155 -7.38 -13.66 21.00
C ARG A 155 -8.19 -12.74 21.91
N ALA A 156 -9.37 -12.32 21.47
CA ALA A 156 -10.27 -11.48 22.24
C ALA A 156 -10.89 -12.25 23.42
N ALA A 157 -11.28 -13.50 23.20
CA ALA A 157 -11.83 -14.40 24.22
C ALA A 157 -10.84 -14.63 25.37
N LYS A 158 -9.56 -14.91 25.04
CA LYS A 158 -8.49 -15.09 26.02
C LYS A 158 -8.21 -13.82 26.83
N ALA A 159 -8.23 -12.65 26.18
CA ALA A 159 -8.09 -11.37 26.87
C ALA A 159 -9.26 -11.10 27.81
N ALA A 160 -10.49 -11.40 27.37
CA ALA A 160 -11.69 -11.25 28.17
C ALA A 160 -11.70 -12.19 29.38
N SER A 161 -11.31 -13.47 29.21
CA SER A 161 -11.26 -14.44 30.31
C SER A 161 -10.23 -14.08 31.39
N GLY A 162 -9.20 -13.30 31.04
CA GLY A 162 -8.23 -12.80 32.02
C GLY A 162 -8.73 -11.59 32.81
N MET A 163 -9.77 -10.90 32.34
CA MET A 163 -10.22 -9.62 32.89
C MET A 163 -11.63 -9.66 33.49
N PHE A 164 -12.47 -10.60 33.06
CA PHE A 164 -13.88 -10.69 33.43
C PHE A 164 -14.23 -12.13 33.79
N ASN A 165 -15.21 -12.32 34.67
CA ASN A 165 -15.72 -13.66 34.98
C ASN A 165 -16.64 -14.16 33.87
N GLY A 166 -16.68 -15.47 33.68
CA GLY A 166 -17.36 -16.10 32.56
C GLY A 166 -16.92 -17.54 32.31
N GLU A 167 -17.50 -18.16 31.29
CA GLU A 167 -17.34 -19.59 30.99
C GLU A 167 -16.89 -19.79 29.54
N TRP A 168 -16.00 -20.78 29.35
CA TRP A 168 -15.65 -21.26 28.03
C TRP A 168 -16.69 -22.25 27.53
N LYS A 169 -17.21 -22.01 26.33
CA LYS A 169 -18.12 -22.91 25.63
C LYS A 169 -17.48 -23.36 24.32
N GLU A 170 -17.90 -24.53 23.86
CA GLU A 170 -17.46 -25.10 22.60
C GLU A 170 -18.67 -25.22 21.67
N ASP A 171 -18.54 -24.75 20.43
CA ASP A 171 -19.54 -24.95 19.40
C ASP A 171 -19.15 -26.17 18.55
N PRO A 172 -19.86 -27.31 18.67
CA PRO A 172 -19.56 -28.51 17.90
C PRO A 172 -19.86 -28.35 16.39
N ASP A 173 -20.72 -27.41 16.03
CA ASP A 173 -21.15 -27.17 14.65
C ASP A 173 -20.15 -26.34 13.84
N ASN A 174 -19.35 -25.50 14.50
CA ASN A 174 -18.32 -24.67 13.86
C ASN A 174 -16.94 -25.29 14.10
N ILE A 175 -16.44 -26.03 13.11
CA ILE A 175 -15.13 -26.66 13.18
C ILE A 175 -14.08 -25.69 12.61
N THR A 176 -13.09 -25.36 13.42
CA THR A 176 -11.92 -24.57 13.00
C THR A 176 -11.13 -25.31 11.92
N PRO A 177 -10.27 -24.63 11.13
CA PRO A 177 -9.44 -25.28 10.11
C PRO A 177 -8.55 -26.44 10.62
N TRP A 178 -8.37 -26.57 11.93
CA TRP A 178 -7.60 -27.64 12.59
C TRP A 178 -8.45 -28.82 13.07
N GLY A 179 -9.71 -28.92 12.66
CA GLY A 179 -10.58 -30.06 13.01
C GLY A 179 -11.08 -30.06 14.45
N LYS A 180 -10.96 -28.94 15.17
CA LYS A 180 -11.44 -28.78 16.56
C LYS A 180 -12.67 -27.86 16.60
N PRO A 181 -13.62 -28.11 17.53
CA PRO A 181 -14.77 -27.22 17.73
C PRO A 181 -14.30 -25.83 18.13
N ASP A 182 -15.01 -24.80 17.67
CA ASP A 182 -14.72 -23.41 17.98
C ASP A 182 -14.93 -23.15 19.47
N ARG A 183 -13.94 -22.52 20.12
CA ARG A 183 -13.96 -22.24 21.56
C ARG A 183 -14.20 -20.76 21.77
N TYR A 184 -15.32 -20.42 22.38
CA TYR A 184 -15.72 -19.04 22.63
C TYR A 184 -15.94 -18.80 24.13
N TYR A 185 -15.81 -17.54 24.53
CA TYR A 185 -15.93 -17.13 25.92
C TYR A 185 -17.20 -16.32 26.14
N VAL A 186 -18.03 -16.75 27.09
CA VAL A 186 -19.27 -16.07 27.47
C VAL A 186 -19.07 -15.37 28.80
N ILE A 187 -19.31 -14.06 28.83
CA ILE A 187 -19.14 -13.24 30.02
C ILE A 187 -20.33 -13.45 30.96
N ALA A 188 -20.05 -13.57 32.26
CA ALA A 188 -21.08 -13.68 33.29
C ALA A 188 -21.93 -12.40 33.38
N ASP A 189 -23.21 -12.55 33.73
CA ASP A 189 -24.16 -11.43 33.84
C ASP A 189 -23.65 -10.31 34.76
N SER A 190 -22.91 -10.67 35.82
CA SER A 190 -22.33 -9.73 36.79
C SER A 190 -21.28 -8.78 36.21
N ASP A 191 -20.48 -9.25 35.24
CA ASP A 191 -19.38 -8.47 34.65
C ASP A 191 -19.69 -7.96 33.23
N ARG A 192 -20.87 -8.28 32.69
CA ARG A 192 -21.32 -7.84 31.37
C ARG A 192 -21.22 -6.32 31.18
N GLY A 193 -21.72 -5.56 32.15
CA GLY A 193 -21.66 -4.09 32.09
C GLY A 193 -20.22 -3.56 32.05
N LYS A 194 -19.31 -4.14 32.84
CA LYS A 194 -17.90 -3.75 32.87
C LYS A 194 -17.20 -4.05 31.55
N TYR A 195 -17.52 -5.18 30.92
CA TYR A 195 -16.99 -5.54 29.61
C TYR A 195 -17.43 -4.54 28.53
N VAL A 196 -18.72 -4.20 28.49
CA VAL A 196 -19.26 -3.27 27.49
C VAL A 196 -18.61 -1.89 27.65
N GLU A 197 -18.59 -1.34 28.87
CA GLU A 197 -18.01 -0.02 29.14
C GLU A 197 -16.51 0.03 28.83
N ARG A 198 -15.73 -0.99 29.24
CA ARG A 198 -14.29 -1.02 28.95
C ARG A 198 -14.02 -1.15 27.45
N SER A 199 -14.73 -2.06 26.78
CA SER A 199 -14.58 -2.29 25.33
C SER A 199 -14.96 -1.04 24.54
N MET A 200 -16.02 -0.36 24.96
CA MET A 200 -16.46 0.90 24.37
C MET A 200 -15.42 2.00 24.59
N LEU A 201 -14.91 2.18 25.82
CA LEU A 201 -13.91 3.21 26.13
C LEU A 201 -12.65 3.05 25.27
N VAL A 202 -12.13 1.83 25.13
CA VAL A 202 -10.96 1.54 24.30
C VAL A 202 -11.22 1.89 22.83
N ASN A 203 -12.32 1.42 22.26
CA ASN A 203 -12.64 1.66 20.84
C ASN A 203 -12.96 3.13 20.56
N MET A 204 -13.67 3.81 21.46
CA MET A 204 -13.96 5.24 21.34
C MET A 204 -12.71 6.09 21.48
N THR A 205 -11.75 5.72 22.35
CA THR A 205 -10.48 6.42 22.49
C THR A 205 -9.67 6.34 21.18
N LEU A 206 -9.56 5.13 20.61
CA LEU A 206 -8.90 4.90 19.33
C LEU A 206 -9.59 5.64 18.18
N LEU A 207 -10.93 5.62 18.16
CA LEU A 207 -11.70 6.33 17.15
C LEU A 207 -11.53 7.84 17.27
N ARG A 208 -11.62 8.41 18.49
CA ARG A 208 -11.41 9.84 18.73
C ARG A 208 -10.02 10.30 18.28
N LYS A 209 -8.98 9.48 18.48
CA LYS A 209 -7.62 9.77 17.99
C LYS A 209 -7.53 9.80 16.46
N THR A 210 -8.26 8.92 15.77
CA THR A 210 -8.08 8.66 14.32
C THR A 210 -9.27 9.10 13.45
N ALA A 211 -10.29 9.75 14.02
CA ALA A 211 -11.54 10.05 13.33
C ALA A 211 -11.35 10.97 12.12
N SER A 212 -10.52 12.00 12.25
CA SER A 212 -10.19 12.92 11.16
C SER A 212 -9.56 12.18 9.97
N GLU A 213 -8.53 11.38 10.23
CA GLU A 213 -7.81 10.60 9.21
C GLU A 213 -8.72 9.55 8.56
N LYS A 214 -9.58 8.88 9.34
CA LYS A 214 -10.56 7.89 8.85
C LYS A 214 -11.64 8.53 8.00
N ALA A 215 -12.02 9.78 8.29
CA ALA A 215 -12.96 10.55 7.49
C ALA A 215 -12.31 10.93 6.15
N GLN A 216 -11.10 11.50 6.15
CA GLN A 216 -10.37 11.86 4.92
C GLN A 216 -10.10 10.65 4.04
N THR A 217 -9.47 9.61 4.62
CA THR A 217 -9.11 8.39 3.90
C THR A 217 -10.35 7.75 3.31
N GLY A 218 -11.46 7.71 4.06
CA GLY A 218 -12.68 7.13 3.53
C GLY A 218 -13.32 7.95 2.41
N ALA A 219 -13.21 9.29 2.42
CA ALA A 219 -13.64 10.12 1.29
C ALA A 219 -12.78 9.86 0.04
N ILE A 220 -11.45 9.84 0.20
CA ILE A 220 -10.48 9.51 -0.87
C ILE A 220 -10.82 8.15 -1.50
N LEU A 221 -10.99 7.12 -0.67
CA LEU A 221 -11.28 5.77 -1.16
C LEU A 221 -12.65 5.64 -1.84
N ARG A 222 -13.62 6.53 -1.54
CA ARG A 222 -14.89 6.58 -2.28
C ARG A 222 -14.70 7.23 -3.65
N VAL A 223 -13.94 8.33 -3.73
CA VAL A 223 -13.56 8.97 -5.01
C VAL A 223 -12.83 7.99 -5.93
N VAL A 224 -11.84 7.25 -5.41
CA VAL A 224 -11.11 6.23 -6.20
C VAL A 224 -12.06 5.20 -6.79
N ARG A 225 -12.96 4.63 -5.98
CA ARG A 225 -13.93 3.63 -6.44
C ARG A 225 -14.86 4.18 -7.51
N ALA A 226 -15.31 5.42 -7.36
CA ALA A 226 -16.25 6.04 -8.29
C ALA A 226 -15.58 6.49 -9.61
N LEU A 227 -14.33 6.96 -9.55
CA LEU A 227 -13.55 7.29 -10.75
C LEU A 227 -13.27 6.04 -11.58
N LEU A 228 -12.82 4.96 -10.94
CA LEU A 228 -12.45 3.69 -11.57
C LEU A 228 -13.65 2.76 -11.87
N GLY A 229 -14.84 3.05 -11.33
CA GLY A 229 -16.03 2.21 -11.54
C GLY A 229 -15.90 0.80 -10.93
N ILE A 230 -15.17 0.67 -9.82
CA ILE A 230 -14.88 -0.62 -9.17
C ILE A 230 -16.13 -1.15 -8.46
N LYS A 231 -16.39 -2.44 -8.59
CA LYS A 231 -17.48 -3.15 -7.89
C LYS A 231 -17.25 -3.13 -6.37
N GLY A 232 -18.32 -3.08 -5.58
CA GLY A 232 -18.19 -3.07 -4.12
C GLY A 232 -17.61 -4.37 -3.54
N THR A 233 -17.86 -5.49 -4.20
CA THR A 233 -17.60 -6.84 -3.70
C THR A 233 -17.12 -7.80 -4.80
N TYR A 234 -16.19 -8.69 -4.46
CA TYR A 234 -15.56 -9.64 -5.38
C TYR A 234 -15.49 -11.04 -4.78
N PHE A 235 -15.58 -12.06 -5.63
CA PHE A 235 -15.21 -13.42 -5.26
C PHE A 235 -13.70 -13.62 -5.35
N LEU A 236 -13.16 -14.59 -4.61
CA LEU A 236 -11.72 -14.89 -4.63
C LEU A 236 -11.21 -15.21 -6.05
N LYS A 237 -12.01 -15.93 -6.85
CA LYS A 237 -11.71 -16.27 -8.25
C LYS A 237 -11.71 -15.05 -9.19
N GLU A 238 -12.42 -13.98 -8.82
CA GLU A 238 -12.40 -12.72 -9.58
C GLU A 238 -11.13 -11.93 -9.22
N LEU A 239 -10.74 -11.92 -7.94
CA LEU A 239 -9.56 -11.20 -7.45
C LEU A 239 -8.23 -11.81 -7.89
N SER A 240 -8.21 -13.11 -8.21
CA SER A 240 -7.03 -13.74 -8.81
C SER A 240 -6.71 -13.22 -10.21
N LYS A 241 -7.63 -12.50 -10.85
CA LYS A 241 -7.43 -11.86 -12.15
C LYS A 241 -6.86 -10.45 -11.95
N PRO A 242 -5.83 -10.04 -12.73
CA PRO A 242 -5.29 -8.70 -12.61
C PRO A 242 -6.32 -7.65 -13.02
N PHE A 243 -6.17 -6.46 -12.45
CA PHE A 243 -6.91 -5.27 -12.84
C PHE A 243 -6.17 -4.57 -13.98
N ALA A 244 -6.85 -4.35 -15.10
CA ALA A 244 -6.29 -3.61 -16.23
C ALA A 244 -6.70 -2.14 -16.11
N VAL A 245 -5.70 -1.28 -15.88
CA VAL A 245 -5.87 0.16 -15.72
C VAL A 245 -5.28 0.87 -16.94
N PRO A 246 -6.10 1.50 -17.80
CA PRO A 246 -5.58 2.32 -18.88
C PRO A 246 -5.03 3.64 -18.33
N SER A 247 -3.86 4.03 -18.80
CA SER A 247 -3.23 5.31 -18.51
C SER A 247 -2.78 5.97 -19.81
N VAL A 248 -2.98 7.29 -19.93
CA VAL A 248 -2.47 8.05 -21.06
C VAL A 248 -1.07 8.53 -20.74
N THR A 249 -0.07 8.03 -21.47
CA THR A 249 1.30 8.51 -21.39
C THR A 249 1.61 9.40 -22.60
N PHE A 250 2.23 10.54 -22.32
CA PHE A 250 2.79 11.39 -23.35
C PHE A 250 4.05 10.71 -23.91
N ALA A 251 3.95 10.24 -25.13
CA ALA A 251 5.01 9.46 -25.77
C ALA A 251 5.01 9.79 -27.26
N PRO A 252 5.45 11.01 -27.61
CA PRO A 252 5.48 11.48 -28.99
C PRO A 252 6.37 10.61 -29.86
N ASP A 253 5.95 10.37 -31.09
CA ASP A 253 6.79 9.70 -32.07
C ASP A 253 7.82 10.67 -32.65
N TYR A 254 9.02 10.69 -32.06
CA TYR A 254 10.11 11.54 -32.51
C TYR A 254 10.67 11.16 -33.89
N ASN A 255 10.26 10.03 -34.48
CA ASN A 255 10.65 9.68 -35.84
C ASN A 255 9.91 10.53 -36.89
N ASP A 256 8.74 11.08 -36.55
CA ASP A 256 8.02 12.00 -37.41
C ASP A 256 8.63 13.42 -37.32
N PRO A 257 9.12 13.99 -38.45
CA PRO A 257 9.71 15.33 -38.46
C PRO A 257 8.72 16.43 -38.03
N VAL A 258 7.42 16.26 -38.25
CA VAL A 258 6.38 17.24 -37.88
C VAL A 258 6.17 17.25 -36.36
N VAL A 259 6.15 16.08 -35.73
CA VAL A 259 6.05 15.91 -34.28
C VAL A 259 7.29 16.48 -33.59
N ARG A 260 8.48 16.22 -34.16
CA ARG A 260 9.74 16.78 -33.66
C ARG A 260 9.76 18.30 -33.74
N GLN A 261 9.34 18.88 -34.87
CA GLN A 261 9.35 20.33 -35.07
C GLN A 261 8.33 21.05 -34.17
N SER A 262 7.12 20.51 -34.06
CA SER A 262 6.09 21.05 -33.16
C SER A 262 6.48 20.96 -31.68
N MET A 263 7.12 19.87 -31.26
CA MET A 263 7.70 19.74 -29.92
C MET A 263 8.80 20.76 -29.64
N LEU A 264 9.74 20.93 -30.57
CA LEU A 264 10.81 21.92 -30.43
C LEU A 264 10.24 23.33 -30.35
N GLN A 265 9.26 23.66 -31.18
CA GLN A 265 8.61 24.96 -31.18
C GLN A 265 7.85 25.22 -29.87
N GLN A 266 7.12 24.23 -29.35
CA GLN A 266 6.42 24.33 -28.08
C GLN A 266 7.39 24.37 -26.89
N GLY A 267 8.50 23.63 -26.96
CA GLY A 267 9.60 23.68 -26.00
C GLY A 267 10.25 25.06 -25.94
N MET A 268 10.57 25.66 -27.09
CA MET A 268 11.09 27.03 -27.21
C MET A 268 10.11 28.07 -26.65
N ALA A 269 8.81 27.92 -26.92
CA ALA A 269 7.78 28.80 -26.36
C ALA A 269 7.63 28.64 -24.83
N SER A 270 7.73 27.40 -24.31
CA SER A 270 7.68 27.16 -22.86
C SER A 270 8.88 27.73 -22.13
N MET A 271 10.08 27.65 -22.72
CA MET A 271 11.29 28.28 -22.19
C MET A 271 11.15 29.80 -22.19
N GLY A 272 10.61 30.38 -23.25
CA GLY A 272 10.31 31.82 -23.29
C GLY A 272 9.28 32.26 -22.23
N ASN A 273 8.33 31.39 -21.85
CA ASN A 273 7.38 31.66 -20.77
C ASN A 273 7.99 31.47 -19.36
N MET A 274 8.89 30.51 -19.17
CA MET A 274 9.53 30.26 -17.86
C MET A 274 10.67 31.21 -17.54
N PHE A 275 11.47 31.59 -18.54
CA PHE A 275 12.67 32.41 -18.36
C PHE A 275 12.50 33.85 -18.86
N GLY A 276 11.29 34.20 -19.31
CA GLY A 276 11.05 35.44 -20.05
C GLY A 276 11.64 35.36 -21.46
N THR A 277 11.08 36.09 -22.41
CA THR A 277 11.66 36.24 -23.74
C THR A 277 13.03 36.90 -23.59
N ALA A 278 14.09 36.11 -23.45
CA ALA A 278 15.42 36.56 -23.81
C ALA A 278 15.32 36.94 -25.28
N ALA A 279 15.37 38.24 -25.57
CA ALA A 279 15.60 38.72 -26.90
C ALA A 279 16.82 37.95 -27.42
N VAL A 280 16.60 37.18 -28.49
CA VAL A 280 17.70 36.56 -29.23
C VAL A 280 18.67 37.70 -29.56
N PRO A 281 19.94 37.68 -29.10
CA PRO A 281 20.91 38.62 -29.62
C PRO A 281 21.01 38.36 -31.12
N PRO A 282 20.97 39.39 -31.98
CA PRO A 282 21.16 39.18 -33.41
C PRO A 282 22.50 38.48 -33.62
N ALA A 283 22.53 37.61 -34.63
CA ALA A 283 23.70 36.86 -35.05
C ALA A 283 24.97 37.73 -34.96
N ILE A 284 25.90 37.33 -34.10
CA ILE A 284 27.24 37.90 -34.08
C ILE A 284 27.86 37.50 -35.42
N THR A 285 27.94 38.48 -36.31
CA THR A 285 28.73 38.39 -37.53
C THR A 285 30.16 38.01 -37.15
N SER A 286 30.67 37.03 -37.88
CA SER A 286 32.03 36.50 -37.85
C SER A 286 33.10 37.59 -37.84
N ASP A 287 33.53 38.04 -36.66
CA ASP A 287 34.80 38.73 -36.43
C ASP A 287 35.05 38.86 -34.92
N ALA A 288 35.63 37.81 -34.31
CA ALA A 288 36.47 37.85 -33.09
C ALA A 288 36.57 36.45 -32.45
N PHE A 289 37.18 35.50 -33.17
CA PHE A 289 37.71 34.29 -32.53
C PHE A 289 39.22 34.26 -32.79
N THR A 290 39.95 35.13 -32.09
CA THR A 290 41.41 35.02 -32.01
C THR A 290 41.75 34.01 -30.92
N VAL A 291 42.57 33.04 -31.31
CA VAL A 291 42.99 31.86 -30.54
C VAL A 291 43.97 32.21 -29.39
N ASP A 292 44.25 33.50 -29.15
CA ASP A 292 45.25 33.95 -28.17
C ASP A 292 44.71 34.17 -26.75
N ALA A 293 43.40 34.13 -26.52
CA ALA A 293 42.81 34.36 -25.19
C ALA A 293 42.84 33.13 -24.26
N PHE A 294 43.21 31.95 -24.77
CA PHE A 294 43.28 30.71 -23.98
C PHE A 294 44.71 30.28 -23.60
N ASN A 295 45.75 30.98 -24.06
CA ASN A 295 47.15 30.60 -23.82
C ASN A 295 47.85 31.38 -22.69
N ASN A 296 47.17 32.33 -22.02
CA ASN A 296 47.76 33.16 -20.96
C ASN A 296 46.92 33.19 -19.66
N LEU A 297 46.33 32.06 -19.30
CA LEU A 297 45.80 31.82 -17.96
C LEU A 297 46.64 30.71 -17.34
N ASP A 298 47.75 31.10 -16.71
CA ASP A 298 48.48 30.24 -15.76
C ASP A 298 47.55 30.01 -14.56
N ILE A 299 46.69 29.00 -14.67
CA ILE A 299 45.89 28.47 -13.58
C ILE A 299 46.75 27.38 -12.94
N ASP A 300 47.39 27.74 -11.84
CA ASP A 300 48.23 26.84 -11.07
C ASP A 300 47.33 25.91 -10.23
N ALA A 301 47.12 24.69 -10.73
CA ALA A 301 46.15 23.73 -10.20
C ALA A 301 46.45 23.29 -8.75
N GLU A 302 47.67 23.51 -8.26
CA GLU A 302 48.08 23.20 -6.89
C GLU A 302 47.69 24.31 -5.89
N VAL A 303 47.49 25.56 -6.35
CA VAL A 303 47.07 26.69 -5.50
C VAL A 303 45.56 26.69 -5.26
N GLU A 304 44.76 26.19 -6.21
CA GLU A 304 43.30 26.08 -6.04
C GLU A 304 42.87 24.90 -5.15
N THR A 305 43.71 23.87 -4.99
CA THR A 305 43.42 22.73 -4.09
C THR A 305 43.53 23.06 -2.60
N GLU A 306 44.15 24.17 -2.22
CA GLU A 306 44.27 24.62 -0.82
C GLU A 306 43.29 25.75 -0.46
N ASN A 307 42.35 26.09 -1.36
CA ASN A 307 41.42 27.17 -1.13
C ASN A 307 40.39 26.83 -0.03
N SER A 308 40.50 27.50 1.12
CA SER A 308 39.69 27.26 2.32
C SER A 308 38.19 27.55 2.15
N ALA A 309 37.79 28.18 1.04
CA ALA A 309 36.38 28.42 0.69
C ALA A 309 35.61 27.15 0.27
N PHE A 310 36.29 26.02 -0.01
CA PHE A 310 35.66 24.75 -0.41
C PHE A 310 35.78 23.62 0.63
N LEU A 311 36.37 23.88 1.81
CA LEU A 311 36.55 22.89 2.88
C LEU A 311 35.34 22.75 3.83
N SER A 312 34.23 23.46 3.61
CA SER A 312 33.10 23.44 4.55
C SER A 312 32.08 22.33 4.34
N ASP A 313 32.22 21.48 3.33
CA ASP A 313 31.16 20.54 2.92
C ASP A 313 31.53 19.05 2.98
N LEU A 314 32.56 18.68 3.75
CA LEU A 314 32.91 17.27 3.98
C LEU A 314 33.10 16.95 5.47
N ASN A 315 31.99 16.45 6.05
CA ASN A 315 31.83 15.61 7.25
C ASN A 315 32.27 16.13 8.63
N GLN A 316 31.26 16.44 9.44
CA GLN A 316 31.17 15.88 10.79
C GLN A 316 29.76 15.31 11.03
N GLU A 317 29.75 14.08 11.52
CA GLU A 317 28.62 13.21 11.78
C GLU A 317 27.66 13.76 12.85
N GLU A 318 26.39 13.38 12.69
CA GLU A 318 25.42 12.91 13.69
C GLU A 318 25.29 13.59 15.08
N GLY A 319 24.04 13.92 15.41
CA GLY A 319 23.61 14.34 16.74
C GLY A 319 22.09 14.48 16.83
N GLU A 320 21.37 13.36 16.73
CA GLU A 320 19.94 13.24 16.99
C GLU A 320 19.57 13.55 18.46
N ALA A 321 18.41 14.19 18.67
CA ALA A 321 17.40 14.00 19.74
C ALA A 321 16.41 15.18 19.64
N ILE A 322 15.08 15.10 19.76
CA ILE A 322 14.21 14.36 20.68
C ILE A 322 12.83 14.23 19.99
N PHE A 323 12.33 12.99 19.82
CA PHE A 323 10.91 12.70 19.67
C PHE A 323 10.50 11.81 20.84
N ASP A 324 9.76 12.38 21.77
CA ASP A 324 9.14 11.73 22.93
C ASP A 324 7.62 11.71 22.63
N SER A 325 6.82 10.66 22.78
CA SER A 325 6.89 9.49 23.65
C SER A 325 5.94 8.39 23.13
N ALA A 326 6.26 7.12 23.38
CA ALA A 326 5.41 6.16 24.15
C ALA A 326 5.80 4.70 23.86
N GLU A 327 6.74 4.22 24.67
CA GLU A 327 6.94 2.88 25.25
C GLU A 327 6.12 1.69 24.68
N THR A 328 6.84 0.75 24.07
CA THR A 328 6.50 -0.67 24.09
C THR A 328 7.52 -1.43 24.95
N PRO A 329 7.10 -2.33 25.87
CA PRO A 329 8.01 -3.06 26.75
C PRO A 329 8.88 -4.08 26.00
N PRO A 330 10.08 -4.40 26.52
CA PRO A 330 11.08 -5.21 25.84
C PRO A 330 10.84 -6.69 26.13
N TRP A 331 10.93 -7.57 25.11
CA TRP A 331 11.65 -8.85 25.12
C TRP A 331 11.65 -9.43 23.68
N ASP A 332 12.79 -10.00 23.30
CA ASP A 332 13.16 -10.68 22.03
C ASP A 332 13.52 -9.81 20.83
N GLN A 333 14.71 -9.20 20.89
CA GLN A 333 15.58 -9.04 19.73
C GLN A 333 16.69 -10.10 19.81
N GLN A 334 16.64 -11.09 18.93
CA GLN A 334 17.83 -11.88 18.58
C GLN A 334 18.65 -11.07 17.56
N PRO A 335 19.98 -10.99 17.68
CA PRO A 335 20.79 -10.30 16.69
C PRO A 335 20.81 -11.09 15.38
N ASP A 336 20.74 -10.34 14.27
CA ASP A 336 21.01 -10.81 12.92
C ASP A 336 22.42 -11.44 12.85
N GLN A 337 22.48 -12.75 12.61
CA GLN A 337 23.72 -13.46 12.34
C GLN A 337 24.03 -13.39 10.84
N GLU A 338 25.18 -12.78 10.52
CA GLU A 338 25.90 -13.02 9.28
C GLU A 338 25.98 -14.53 9.05
N THR A 339 25.45 -15.02 7.93
CA THR A 339 25.47 -16.44 7.58
C THR A 339 26.89 -16.87 7.24
N GLN A 340 27.64 -17.24 8.27
CA GLN A 340 28.86 -18.05 8.14
C GLN A 340 28.46 -19.52 8.10
N ASP A 341 28.71 -20.19 6.96
CA ASP A 341 28.38 -21.60 6.77
C ASP A 341 29.35 -22.50 7.56
N TYR A 342 28.98 -22.87 8.80
CA TYR A 342 29.77 -23.80 9.61
C TYR A 342 29.53 -25.26 9.19
N GLN A 343 30.60 -26.02 8.96
CA GLN A 343 30.52 -27.43 8.52
C GLN A 343 31.14 -28.41 9.51
N CYS A 344 30.60 -29.63 9.53
CA CYS A 344 31.07 -30.74 10.35
C CYS A 344 32.42 -31.30 9.85
N ALA A 345 33.42 -31.39 10.72
CA ALA A 345 34.70 -32.02 10.40
C ALA A 345 34.61 -33.55 10.16
N GLY A 346 33.57 -34.21 10.67
CA GLY A 346 33.40 -35.66 10.55
C GLY A 346 32.63 -36.11 9.30
N CYS A 347 31.64 -35.33 8.86
CA CYS A 347 30.74 -35.72 7.77
C CYS A 347 30.42 -34.61 6.76
N GLY A 348 31.00 -33.40 6.93
CA GLY A 348 30.79 -32.26 6.02
C GLY A 348 29.41 -31.60 6.09
N ALA A 349 28.49 -32.09 6.94
CA ALA A 349 27.15 -31.52 7.05
C ALA A 349 27.19 -30.08 7.60
N GLU A 350 26.31 -29.21 7.11
CA GLU A 350 26.12 -27.85 7.63
C GLU A 350 25.56 -27.88 9.06
N ILE A 351 26.10 -27.01 9.92
CA ILE A 351 25.83 -26.96 11.35
C ILE A 351 25.47 -25.51 11.72
N SER A 352 24.44 -25.31 12.54
CA SER A 352 24.14 -23.99 13.10
C SER A 352 25.25 -23.49 14.03
N GLU A 353 25.48 -22.17 14.11
CA GLU A 353 26.51 -21.55 14.97
C GLU A 353 26.50 -22.08 16.42
N LYS A 354 25.31 -22.28 17.01
CA LYS A 354 25.17 -22.83 18.38
C LYS A 354 25.80 -24.22 18.54
N VAL A 355 25.64 -25.09 17.55
CA VAL A 355 26.17 -26.46 17.57
C VAL A 355 27.67 -26.45 17.25
N HIS A 356 28.13 -25.52 16.40
CA HIS A 356 29.55 -25.28 16.17
C HIS A 356 30.28 -24.87 17.46
N ILE A 357 29.78 -23.82 18.14
CA ILE A 357 30.35 -23.33 19.41
C ILE A 357 30.38 -24.44 20.47
N PHE A 358 29.27 -25.16 20.65
CA PHE A 358 29.21 -26.26 21.62
C PHE A 358 30.21 -27.36 21.30
N SER A 359 30.31 -27.77 20.03
CA SER A 359 31.20 -28.85 19.64
C SER A 359 32.68 -28.50 19.78
N VAL A 360 33.06 -27.28 19.39
CA VAL A 360 34.44 -26.79 19.57
C VAL A 360 34.78 -26.70 21.06
N SER A 361 33.86 -26.21 21.89
CA SER A 361 34.11 -26.10 23.34
C SER A 361 34.26 -27.45 24.06
N LYS A 362 33.52 -28.48 23.62
CA LYS A 362 33.45 -29.77 24.32
C LYS A 362 34.37 -30.85 23.73
N TYR A 363 34.56 -30.84 22.42
CA TYR A 363 35.30 -31.86 21.67
C TYR A 363 36.50 -31.29 20.91
N GLY A 364 36.75 -29.98 20.99
CA GLY A 364 37.87 -29.31 20.33
C GLY A 364 37.75 -29.20 18.80
N ARG A 365 36.67 -29.72 18.20
CA ARG A 365 36.42 -29.71 16.75
C ARG A 365 34.92 -29.56 16.43
N PRO A 366 34.55 -28.98 15.28
CA PRO A 366 33.15 -28.80 14.91
C PRO A 366 32.52 -30.11 14.42
N LEU A 367 31.64 -30.70 15.21
CA LEU A 367 30.90 -31.93 14.93
C LEU A 367 29.41 -31.68 15.02
N CYS A 368 28.64 -32.31 14.12
CA CYS A 368 27.19 -32.28 14.18
C CYS A 368 26.66 -33.21 15.28
N LEU A 369 25.37 -33.08 15.63
CA LEU A 369 24.73 -33.81 16.72
C LEU A 369 24.81 -35.35 16.57
N SER A 370 24.87 -35.88 15.34
CA SER A 370 25.05 -37.32 15.10
C SER A 370 26.48 -37.78 15.35
N CYS A 371 27.49 -37.02 14.90
CA CYS A 371 28.90 -37.31 15.15
C CYS A 371 29.27 -37.17 16.63
N GLN A 372 28.68 -36.21 17.36
CA GLN A 372 28.88 -36.07 18.81
C GLN A 372 28.39 -37.29 19.60
N LYS A 373 27.32 -37.94 19.15
CA LYS A 373 26.80 -39.19 19.77
C LYS A 373 27.72 -40.39 19.53
N GLY A 374 28.54 -40.35 18.48
CA GLY A 374 29.51 -41.39 18.16
C GLY A 374 30.77 -41.35 19.02
N GLU A 375 31.20 -40.16 19.46
CA GLU A 375 32.36 -40.01 20.36
C GLU A 375 32.04 -40.24 21.84
N GLY A 376 30.75 -40.20 22.22
CA GLY A 376 30.30 -40.47 23.58
C GLY A 376 30.19 -41.97 23.92
N ARG A 377 30.84 -42.85 23.15
CA ARG A 377 30.87 -44.31 23.37
C ARG A 377 32.27 -44.82 23.59
#